data_AF-A0A803NBV9-F1
#
_entry.id   AF-A0A803NBV9-F1
#
_cell.length_a   1.000
_cell.length_b   1.000
_cell.length_c   1.000
_cell.angle_alpha   90.00
_cell.angle_beta   90.00
_cell.angle_gamma   90.00
#
_symmetry.space_group_name_H-M   'P 1'
#
loop_
_entity.id
_entity.type
_entity.pdbx_description
1 polymer ?
#
loop_
_entity_poly.entity_id
_entity_poly.type
_entity_poly.pdbx_seq_one_letter_code
_entity_poly.pdbx_strand_id
1 'polypeptide(L)'
;MELARKPKFEAIQPQEISDSVELQFCFVPAPPHRRTPLVKAWKSQIYEPIRNEMKIDIRMNLKAKQVELKTMPDTPDISNL
;
A
#
# COMPACT_ATOMS: atom_id res chain seq x y z
N MET A 1 -8.01 31.38 -34.81
CA MET A 1 -7.44 30.15 -34.25
C MET A 1 -8.45 29.66 -33.22
N GLU A 2 -9.25 28.64 -33.54
CA GLU A 2 -10.26 28.11 -32.61
C GLU A 2 -9.58 27.42 -31.43
N LEU A 3 -10.02 27.72 -30.21
CA LEU A 3 -9.54 27.06 -29.00
C LEU A 3 -10.23 25.69 -28.86
N ALA A 4 -9.47 24.66 -28.53
CA ALA A 4 -10.00 23.32 -28.31
C ALA A 4 -11.08 23.34 -27.22
N ARG A 5 -12.19 22.63 -27.47
CA ARG A 5 -13.30 22.52 -26.51
C ARG A 5 -12.82 21.81 -25.24
N LYS A 6 -13.24 22.30 -24.08
CA LYS A 6 -12.88 21.69 -22.79
C LYS A 6 -13.40 20.25 -22.72
N PRO A 7 -12.56 19.27 -22.34
CA PRO A 7 -13.03 17.90 -22.14
C PRO A 7 -14.06 17.85 -21.02
N LYS A 8 -15.09 17.01 -21.20
CA LYS A 8 -16.05 16.66 -20.15
C LYS A 8 -15.73 15.26 -19.67
N PHE A 9 -15.43 15.13 -18.38
CA PHE A 9 -15.21 13.84 -17.73
C PHE A 9 -16.51 13.40 -17.05
N GLU A 10 -16.88 12.14 -17.22
CA GLU A 10 -18.01 11.54 -16.50
C GLU A 10 -17.59 11.19 -15.07
N ALA A 11 -18.55 11.13 -14.15
CA ALA A 11 -18.28 10.71 -12.79
C ALA A 11 -17.95 9.20 -12.78
N ILE A 12 -16.83 8.85 -12.17
CA ILE A 12 -16.41 7.45 -12.02
C ILE A 12 -17.47 6.65 -11.26
N GLN A 13 -17.85 5.49 -11.79
CA GLN A 13 -18.76 4.59 -11.11
C GLN A 13 -18.02 3.84 -9.98
N PRO A 14 -18.67 3.55 -8.83
CA PRO A 14 -18.03 2.81 -7.74
C PRO A 14 -17.45 1.44 -8.11
N GLN A 15 -18.03 0.77 -9.12
CA GLN A 15 -17.52 -0.50 -9.64
C GLN A 15 -16.20 -0.32 -10.41
N GLU A 16 -16.04 0.76 -11.16
CA GLU A 16 -14.80 1.03 -11.90
C GLU A 16 -13.63 1.36 -10.98
N ILE A 17 -13.91 1.89 -9.77
CA ILE A 17 -12.89 2.06 -8.72
C ILE A 17 -12.38 0.70 -8.23
N SER A 18 -13.28 -0.28 -8.16
CA SER A 18 -13.02 -1.61 -7.59
C SER A 18 -12.30 -2.52 -8.59
N ASP A 19 -12.71 -2.48 -9.86
CA ASP A 19 -12.08 -3.26 -10.94
C ASP A 19 -10.72 -2.69 -11.37
N SER A 20 -10.43 -1.43 -10.99
CA SER A 20 -9.18 -0.73 -11.30
C SER A 20 -8.27 -0.55 -10.08
N VAL A 21 -8.41 -1.37 -9.01
CA VAL A 21 -7.44 -1.32 -7.90
C VAL A 21 -6.13 -1.93 -8.38
N GLU A 22 -5.32 -1.11 -9.06
CA GLU A 22 -3.92 -1.42 -9.33
C GLU A 22 -3.25 -1.75 -8.00
N LEU A 23 -2.53 -2.87 -7.97
CA LEU A 23 -1.70 -3.24 -6.83
C LEU A 23 -0.66 -2.12 -6.61
N GLN A 24 -0.81 -1.39 -5.51
CA GLN A 24 0.12 -0.34 -5.11
C GLN A 24 1.21 -0.92 -4.22
N PHE A 25 2.42 -0.39 -4.34
CA PHE A 25 3.60 -0.86 -3.61
C PHE A 25 4.26 0.29 -2.87
N CYS A 26 4.66 0.04 -1.61
CA CYS A 26 5.46 0.96 -0.81
C CYS A 26 6.67 0.24 -0.21
N PHE A 27 7.84 0.88 -0.27
CA PHE A 27 9.09 0.33 0.23
C PHE A 27 9.68 1.26 1.29
N VAL A 28 9.80 0.76 2.51
CA VAL A 28 10.31 1.52 3.66
C VAL A 28 11.67 0.97 4.08
N PRO A 29 12.79 1.67 3.84
CA PRO A 29 14.11 1.21 4.25
C PRO A 29 14.24 1.20 5.78
N ALA A 30 14.93 0.20 6.32
CA ALA A 30 15.18 0.03 7.75
C ALA A 30 16.65 0.36 8.09
N PRO A 31 16.92 1.48 8.79
CA PRO A 31 18.28 1.84 9.21
C PRO A 31 18.93 0.76 10.09
N PRO A 32 20.27 0.59 10.07
CA PRO A 32 20.95 -0.48 10.81
C PRO A 32 20.60 -0.55 12.30
N HIS A 33 20.54 0.60 12.98
CA HIS A 33 20.22 0.68 14.41
C HIS A 33 18.76 0.35 14.74
N ARG A 34 17.86 0.36 13.75
CA ARG A 34 16.43 0.04 13.90
C ARG A 34 16.11 -1.41 13.57
N ARG A 35 17.03 -2.16 12.94
CA ARG A 35 16.76 -3.53 12.47
C ARG A 35 16.46 -4.50 13.61
N THR A 36 17.28 -4.50 14.67
CA THR A 36 17.07 -5.39 15.82
C THR A 36 15.74 -5.10 16.54
N PRO A 37 15.39 -3.84 16.86
CA PRO A 37 14.05 -3.51 17.34
C PRO A 37 12.93 -3.94 16.39
N LEU A 38 13.08 -3.73 15.09
CA LEU A 38 12.07 -4.05 14.08
C LEU A 38 11.79 -5.55 14.02
N VAL A 39 12.83 -6.40 14.03
CA VAL A 39 12.69 -7.86 14.04
C VAL A 39 11.97 -8.33 15.31
N LYS A 40 12.31 -7.76 16.48
CA LYS A 40 11.69 -8.12 17.77
C LYS A 40 10.19 -7.82 17.81
N ALA A 41 9.78 -6.68 17.25
CA ALA A 41 8.38 -6.25 17.23
C ALA A 41 7.58 -6.80 16.03
N TRP A 42 8.25 -7.43 15.06
CA TRP A 42 7.65 -7.74 13.75
C TRP A 42 6.33 -8.51 13.83
N LYS A 43 6.33 -9.67 14.50
CA LYS A 43 5.17 -10.58 14.45
C LYS A 43 3.95 -10.02 15.17
N SER A 44 4.11 -9.62 16.43
CA SER A 44 2.99 -9.26 17.32
C SER A 44 2.54 -7.80 17.21
N GLN A 45 3.44 -6.86 16.88
CA GLN A 45 3.11 -5.43 16.90
C GLN A 45 2.94 -4.81 15.51
N ILE A 46 3.51 -5.41 14.47
CA ILE A 46 3.55 -4.83 13.13
C ILE A 46 2.74 -5.69 12.15
N TYR A 47 3.10 -6.95 11.99
CA TYR A 47 2.52 -7.84 10.98
C TYR A 47 1.03 -8.08 11.21
N GLU A 48 0.65 -8.52 12.42
CA GLU A 48 -0.73 -8.90 12.74
C GLU A 48 -1.75 -7.77 12.51
N PRO A 49 -1.60 -6.56 13.08
CA PRO A 49 -2.59 -5.50 12.88
C PRO A 49 -2.65 -5.02 11.42
N ILE A 50 -1.51 -4.84 10.75
CA ILE A 50 -1.47 -4.38 9.34
C ILE A 50 -2.15 -5.40 8.42
N ARG A 51 -1.90 -6.69 8.64
CA ARG A 51 -2.50 -7.75 7.82
C ARG A 51 -4.00 -7.92 8.11
N ASN A 52 -4.40 -7.88 9.38
CA ASN A 52 -5.75 -8.23 9.79
C ASN A 52 -6.74 -7.08 9.67
N GLU A 53 -6.34 -5.86 10.02
CA GLU A 53 -7.21 -4.68 10.08
C GLU A 53 -7.15 -3.90 8.78
N MET A 54 -5.94 -3.57 8.32
CA MET A 54 -5.74 -2.76 7.10
C MET A 54 -5.80 -3.59 5.81
N LYS A 55 -5.73 -4.92 5.93
CA LYS A 55 -5.71 -5.86 4.79
C LYS A 55 -4.59 -5.53 3.80
N ILE A 56 -3.38 -5.26 4.31
CA ILE A 56 -2.18 -5.03 3.51
C ILE A 56 -1.27 -6.27 3.56
N ASP A 57 -0.71 -6.66 2.42
CA ASP A 57 0.35 -7.67 2.35
C ASP A 57 1.68 -7.02 2.71
N ILE A 58 2.27 -7.45 3.82
CA ILE A 58 3.48 -6.84 4.38
C ILE A 58 4.57 -7.91 4.57
N ARG A 59 5.79 -7.60 4.11
CA ARG A 59 6.98 -8.44 4.35
C ARG A 59 8.19 -7.63 4.76
N MET A 60 9.04 -8.23 5.60
CA MET A 60 10.37 -7.71 5.88
C MET A 60 11.38 -8.38 4.95
N ASN A 61 12.03 -7.60 4.07
CA ASN A 61 13.11 -8.08 3.23
C ASN A 61 14.46 -7.88 3.93
N LEU A 62 14.98 -8.94 4.52
CA LEU A 62 16.23 -8.90 5.29
C LEU A 62 17.47 -8.64 4.42
N LYS A 63 17.43 -9.03 3.13
CA LYS A 63 18.52 -8.83 2.16
C LYS A 63 18.57 -7.37 1.69
N ALA A 64 17.43 -6.82 1.28
CA ALA A 64 17.31 -5.42 0.86
C ALA A 64 17.23 -4.45 2.05
N LYS A 65 17.09 -4.95 3.28
CA LYS A 65 17.00 -4.15 4.53
C LYS A 65 15.84 -3.16 4.48
N GLN A 66 14.69 -3.60 3.98
CA GLN A 66 13.47 -2.79 3.85
C GLN A 66 12.23 -3.58 4.22
N VAL A 67 11.17 -2.86 4.58
CA VAL A 67 9.80 -3.38 4.68
C VAL A 67 9.10 -3.09 3.36
N GLU A 68 8.39 -4.07 2.84
CA GLU A 68 7.65 -3.97 1.59
C GLU A 68 6.17 -4.15 1.92
N LEU A 69 5.35 -3.22 1.45
CA LEU A 69 3.90 -3.22 1.61
C LEU A 69 3.27 -3.26 0.23
N LYS A 70 2.18 -4.02 0.11
CA LYS A 70 1.41 -4.17 -1.11
C LYS A 70 -0.08 -4.24 -0.77
N THR A 71 -0.91 -3.51 -1.50
CA THR A 71 -2.36 -3.64 -1.36
C THR A 71 -2.84 -5.04 -1.75
N MET A 72 -3.96 -5.45 -1.18
CA MET A 72 -4.68 -6.68 -1.50
C MET A 72 -6.05 -6.32 -2.10
N PRO A 73 -6.72 -7.26 -2.80
CA PRO A 73 -8.06 -7.01 -3.34
C PRO A 73 -9.10 -6.64 -2.26
N ASP A 74 -8.87 -7.02 -1.02
CA ASP A 74 -9.72 -6.73 0.13
C ASP A 74 -9.25 -5.51 0.95
N THR A 75 -8.24 -4.76 0.49
CA THR A 75 -7.84 -3.50 1.12
C THR A 75 -8.98 -2.48 1.00
N PRO A 76 -9.57 -2.03 2.14
CA PRO A 76 -10.79 -1.22 2.11
C PRO A 76 -10.55 0.23 1.69
N ASP A 77 -9.33 0.75 1.91
CA ASP A 77 -8.94 2.11 1.56
C ASP A 77 -7.50 2.11 1.05
N ILE A 78 -7.26 2.78 -0.08
CA ILE A 78 -5.94 2.94 -0.68
C ILE A 78 -5.01 3.80 0.19
N SER A 79 -5.58 4.70 1.00
CA SER A 79 -4.83 5.56 1.94
C SER A 79 -4.14 4.79 3.07
N ASN A 80 -4.42 3.48 3.19
CA ASN A 80 -3.75 2.59 4.14
C ASN A 80 -2.31 2.24 3.74
N LEU A 81 -1.87 2.57 2.51
CA LEU A 81 -0.52 2.34 2.00
C LEU A 81 0.33 3.62 2.04
#